data_AF-A0A1Y4L805-F1
#
_entry.id   AF-A0A1Y4L805-F1
#
_cell.length_a   1.000
_cell.length_b   1.000
_cell.length_c   1.000
_cell.angle_alpha   90.00
_cell.angle_beta   90.00
_cell.angle_gamma   90.00
#
_symmetry.space_group_name_H-M   'P 1'
#
loop_
_entity.id
_entity.type
_entity.pdbx_description
1 polymer ?
#
loop_
_entity_poly.entity_id
_entity_poly.type
_entity_poly.pdbx_seq_one_letter_code
_entity_poly.pdbx_strand_id
1 'polypeptide(L)'
;MYQNLKETLEEMFEKGLSLLENFNREEYRQSFCDYKETYKTFLNEQLICPCGKETDGKWMDKVSRIIPQKAARLLDVCSTKAEQNQELLKYNMAMSVFVLPAFCGQKEPVFEIVSKKMVQAWQEMFGQKLKIVGPETILGTFRERLCYVTTAVCQGVGKADDCRELGMLRRYRDEYLVKECHEEELVKSYYNMAPTIVNRINREKNAKEIYQNIWETYLRPCVSFIEEGKMEECRGLYTKMVTNLREQYLYTKKEEENNGQ
;
A
#
# COMPACT_ATOMS: atom_id res chain seq x y z
N MET A 1 -5.21 -9.82 32.88
CA MET A 1 -4.30 -8.70 32.53
C MET A 1 -3.38 -9.08 31.36
N TYR A 2 -2.37 -9.96 31.50
CA TYR A 2 -1.52 -10.37 30.37
C TYR A 2 -2.32 -11.03 29.22
N GLN A 3 -3.28 -11.90 29.55
CA GLN A 3 -4.11 -12.56 28.55
C GLN A 3 -4.95 -11.55 27.74
N ASN A 4 -5.54 -10.56 28.41
CA ASN A 4 -6.28 -9.48 27.76
C ASN A 4 -5.36 -8.65 26.85
N LEU A 5 -4.16 -8.27 27.32
CA LEU A 5 -3.17 -7.58 26.49
C LEU A 5 -2.77 -8.39 25.25
N LYS A 6 -2.58 -9.70 25.41
CA LYS A 6 -2.27 -10.60 24.31
C LYS A 6 -3.39 -10.61 23.28
N GLU A 7 -4.62 -10.84 23.72
CA GLU A 7 -5.80 -10.87 22.85
C GLU A 7 -5.97 -9.54 22.09
N THR A 8 -5.87 -8.40 22.79
CA THR A 8 -5.99 -7.09 22.14
C THR A 8 -4.89 -6.82 21.13
N LEU A 9 -3.64 -7.22 21.38
CA LEU A 9 -2.55 -7.04 20.42
C LEU A 9 -2.68 -7.96 19.20
N GLU A 10 -3.18 -9.18 19.40
CA GLU A 10 -3.49 -10.10 18.29
C GLU A 10 -4.65 -9.55 17.44
N GLU A 11 -5.70 -9.05 18.08
CA GLU A 11 -6.83 -8.39 17.42
C GLU A 11 -6.38 -7.13 16.66
N MET A 12 -5.51 -6.31 17.27
CA MET A 12 -4.93 -5.12 16.64
C MET A 12 -4.19 -5.47 15.35
N PHE A 13 -3.48 -6.60 15.31
CA PHE A 13 -2.81 -7.09 14.10
C PHE A 13 -3.82 -7.56 13.04
N GLU A 14 -4.81 -8.37 13.43
CA GLU A 14 -5.87 -8.84 12.52
C GLU A 14 -6.71 -7.70 11.96
N LYS A 15 -7.04 -6.70 12.78
CA LYS A 15 -7.72 -5.49 12.33
C LYS A 15 -6.88 -4.73 11.31
N GLY A 16 -5.58 -4.62 11.54
CA GLY A 16 -4.64 -4.05 10.56
C GLY A 16 -4.66 -4.80 9.23
N LEU A 17 -4.72 -6.14 9.25
CA LEU A 17 -4.87 -6.95 8.04
C LEU A 17 -6.20 -6.68 7.33
N SER A 18 -7.32 -6.62 8.06
CA SER A 18 -8.63 -6.34 7.47
C SER A 18 -8.70 -4.96 6.80
N LEU A 19 -8.05 -3.95 7.40
CA LEU A 19 -8.00 -2.61 6.84
C LEU A 19 -7.11 -2.52 5.58
N LEU A 20 -6.26 -3.53 5.34
CA LEU A 20 -5.50 -3.60 4.09
C LEU A 20 -6.36 -3.96 2.88
N GLU A 21 -7.48 -4.66 3.08
CA GLU A 21 -8.32 -5.13 1.97
C GLU A 21 -8.95 -3.96 1.18
N ASN A 22 -9.23 -2.85 1.87
CA ASN A 22 -9.78 -1.62 1.28
C ASN A 22 -8.76 -0.47 1.25
N PHE A 23 -7.46 -0.80 1.35
CA PHE A 23 -6.41 0.20 1.54
C PHE A 23 -6.29 1.19 0.38
N ASN A 24 -6.78 2.41 0.60
CA ASN A 24 -6.61 3.54 -0.30
C ASN A 24 -6.28 4.82 0.46
N ARG A 25 -5.79 5.84 -0.24
CA ARG A 25 -5.29 7.09 0.37
C ARG A 25 -6.40 7.88 1.09
N GLU A 26 -7.60 7.91 0.51
CA GLU A 26 -8.72 8.71 1.00
C GLU A 26 -9.24 8.15 2.32
N GLU A 27 -9.33 6.82 2.39
CA GLU A 27 -9.77 6.11 3.60
C GLU A 27 -8.65 5.95 4.62
N TYR A 28 -7.38 5.79 4.21
CA TYR A 28 -6.28 5.50 5.14
C TYR A 28 -6.17 6.52 6.27
N ARG A 29 -6.32 7.82 5.99
CA ARG A 29 -6.20 8.84 7.04
C ARG A 29 -7.25 8.62 8.13
N GLN A 30 -8.49 8.43 7.73
CA GLN A 30 -9.60 8.22 8.66
C GLN A 30 -9.48 6.84 9.34
N SER A 31 -9.29 5.77 8.56
CA SER A 31 -9.13 4.41 9.06
C SER A 31 -7.97 4.27 10.03
N PHE A 32 -6.84 4.93 9.78
CA PHE A 32 -5.70 4.92 10.69
C PHE A 32 -5.98 5.73 11.96
N CYS A 33 -6.64 6.89 11.86
CA CYS A 33 -7.06 7.65 13.04
C CYS A 33 -8.00 6.82 13.93
N ASP A 34 -9.02 6.20 13.35
CA ASP A 34 -9.98 5.37 14.08
C ASP A 34 -9.30 4.15 14.69
N TYR A 35 -8.44 3.48 13.92
CA TYR A 35 -7.62 2.38 14.38
C TYR A 35 -6.75 2.77 15.57
N LYS A 36 -6.03 3.89 15.47
CA LYS A 36 -5.15 4.37 16.53
C LYS A 36 -5.93 4.73 17.79
N GLU A 37 -7.02 5.50 17.67
CA GLU A 37 -7.83 5.90 18.83
C GLU A 37 -8.51 4.70 19.51
N THR A 38 -8.92 3.68 18.74
CA THR A 38 -9.51 2.44 19.28
C THR A 38 -8.59 1.77 20.30
N TYR A 39 -7.29 1.66 20.01
CA TYR A 39 -6.34 0.93 20.87
C TYR A 39 -5.56 1.83 21.84
N LYS A 40 -5.57 3.15 21.65
CA LYS A 40 -4.74 4.11 22.40
C LYS A 40 -4.93 4.04 23.91
N THR A 41 -6.16 4.10 24.40
CA THR A 41 -6.44 4.09 25.85
C THR A 41 -5.92 2.81 26.49
N PHE A 42 -6.23 1.67 25.89
CA PHE A 42 -5.81 0.37 26.38
C PHE A 42 -4.28 0.22 26.37
N LEU A 43 -3.61 0.59 25.27
CA LEU A 43 -2.16 0.52 25.20
C LEU A 43 -1.49 1.45 26.22
N ASN A 44 -2.03 2.65 26.44
CA ASN A 44 -1.53 3.57 27.47
C ASN A 44 -1.64 2.95 28.86
N GLU A 45 -2.79 2.37 29.21
CA GLU A 45 -2.98 1.71 30.50
C GLU A 45 -2.03 0.52 30.69
N GLN A 46 -1.88 -0.34 29.67
CA GLN A 46 -1.08 -1.55 29.79
C GLN A 46 0.43 -1.32 29.68
N LEU A 47 0.88 -0.24 29.03
CA LEU A 47 2.30 0.04 28.79
C LEU A 47 2.89 1.14 29.66
N ILE A 48 2.13 2.19 30.01
CA ILE A 48 2.63 3.34 30.79
C ILE A 48 2.49 3.10 32.29
N CYS A 49 1.35 2.57 32.73
CA CYS A 49 1.05 2.34 34.14
C CYS A 49 0.82 0.84 34.38
N PRO A 50 1.88 0.01 34.37
CA PRO A 50 1.75 -1.37 34.82
C PRO A 50 1.56 -1.33 36.32
N CYS A 51 0.32 -1.13 36.77
CA CYS A 51 -0.06 -1.09 38.18
C CYS A 51 0.51 -2.34 38.91
N GLY A 52 1.63 -2.13 39.59
CA GLY A 52 2.33 -3.14 40.40
C GLY A 52 3.06 -4.27 39.64
N LYS A 53 3.56 -4.10 38.40
CA LYS A 53 4.26 -5.20 37.68
C LYS A 53 5.53 -4.75 36.97
N GLU A 54 6.57 -5.60 37.07
CA GLU A 54 7.94 -5.47 36.57
C GLU A 54 8.12 -4.42 35.45
N THR A 55 8.71 -3.27 35.81
CA THR A 55 9.29 -2.29 34.90
C THR A 55 10.66 -2.76 34.38
N ASP A 56 10.82 -4.06 34.17
CA ASP A 56 12.06 -4.65 33.68
C ASP A 56 11.99 -4.96 32.18
N GLY A 57 13.15 -5.14 31.55
CA GLY A 57 13.23 -5.40 30.11
C GLY A 57 12.47 -6.66 29.66
N LYS A 58 12.18 -7.61 30.57
CA LYS A 58 11.52 -8.88 30.24
C LYS A 58 10.05 -8.69 29.92
N TRP A 59 9.35 -7.78 30.61
CA TRP A 59 7.97 -7.46 30.27
C TRP A 59 7.87 -6.90 28.84
N MET A 60 8.74 -5.94 28.50
CA MET A 60 8.78 -5.34 27.16
C MET A 60 9.13 -6.37 26.09
N ASP A 61 10.07 -7.29 26.36
CA ASP A 61 10.40 -8.39 25.46
C ASP A 61 9.21 -9.32 25.23
N LYS A 62 8.47 -9.64 26.31
CA LYS A 62 7.29 -10.49 26.24
C LYS A 62 6.19 -9.85 25.39
N VAL A 63 5.88 -8.58 25.62
CA VAL A 63 4.86 -7.84 24.88
C VAL A 63 5.22 -7.71 23.40
N SER A 64 6.47 -7.38 23.11
CA SER A 64 6.97 -7.14 21.75
C SER A 64 6.93 -8.40 20.86
N ARG A 65 6.87 -9.59 21.46
CA ARG A 65 6.80 -10.87 20.73
C ARG A 65 5.37 -11.32 20.42
N ILE A 66 4.34 -10.71 20.99
CA ILE A 66 2.95 -11.17 20.83
C ILE A 66 2.51 -11.17 19.36
N ILE A 67 2.63 -10.03 18.67
CA ILE A 67 2.23 -9.90 17.26
C ILE A 67 3.10 -10.76 16.33
N PRO A 68 4.46 -10.73 16.42
CA PRO A 68 5.30 -11.65 15.66
C PRO A 68 4.92 -13.13 15.84
N GLN A 69 4.64 -13.57 17.07
CA GLN A 69 4.21 -14.95 17.34
C GLN A 69 2.84 -15.27 16.75
N LYS A 70 1.91 -14.31 16.74
CA LYS A 70 0.61 -14.48 16.08
C LYS A 70 0.78 -14.62 14.57
N ALA A 71 1.59 -13.77 13.95
CA ALA A 71 1.89 -13.86 12.53
C ALA A 71 2.51 -15.21 12.16
N ALA A 72 3.46 -15.71 12.96
CA ALA A 72 4.05 -17.04 12.76
C ALA A 72 2.98 -18.15 12.79
N ARG A 73 2.09 -18.13 13.79
CA ARG A 73 0.99 -19.11 13.88
C ARG A 73 0.02 -19.04 12.70
N LEU A 74 -0.22 -17.87 12.12
CA LEU A 74 -1.06 -17.75 10.93
C LEU A 74 -0.36 -18.30 9.68
N LEU A 75 0.97 -18.11 9.55
CA LEU A 75 1.75 -18.68 8.44
C LEU A 75 1.87 -20.20 8.52
N ASP A 76 1.85 -20.79 9.72
CA ASP A 76 1.87 -22.24 9.92
C ASP A 76 0.62 -22.93 9.36
N VAL A 77 -0.48 -22.18 9.14
CA VAL A 77 -1.71 -22.67 8.51
C VAL A 77 -1.59 -22.77 6.99
N CYS A 78 -0.70 -21.99 6.38
CA CYS A 78 -0.50 -22.00 4.92
C CYS A 78 0.08 -23.34 4.45
N SER A 79 -0.43 -23.84 3.33
CA SER A 79 -0.07 -25.17 2.82
C SER A 79 1.25 -25.17 2.05
N THR A 80 1.68 -24.01 1.53
CA THR A 80 2.88 -23.91 0.68
C THR A 80 3.78 -22.73 1.04
N LYS A 81 5.06 -22.83 0.68
CA LYS A 81 6.02 -21.74 0.87
C LYS A 81 5.67 -20.49 0.04
N ALA A 82 5.09 -20.67 -1.13
CA ALA A 82 4.64 -19.56 -1.97
C ALA A 82 3.50 -18.77 -1.31
N GLU A 83 2.52 -19.48 -0.74
CA GLU A 83 1.42 -18.90 0.02
C GLU A 83 1.92 -18.19 1.29
N GLN A 84 2.84 -18.82 2.05
CA GLN A 84 3.49 -18.19 3.20
C GLN A 84 4.19 -16.88 2.82
N ASN A 85 4.89 -16.85 1.69
CA ASN A 85 5.57 -15.63 1.22
C ASN A 85 4.57 -14.54 0.83
N GLN A 86 3.44 -14.91 0.22
CA GLN A 86 2.38 -13.97 -0.13
C GLN A 86 1.70 -13.38 1.12
N GLU A 87 1.39 -14.21 2.11
CA GLU A 87 0.81 -13.77 3.37
C GLU A 87 1.80 -12.91 4.17
N LEU A 88 3.07 -13.31 4.23
CA LEU A 88 4.10 -12.52 4.90
C LEU A 88 4.24 -11.11 4.30
N LEU A 89 4.06 -10.94 2.98
CA LEU A 89 4.03 -9.61 2.36
C LEU A 89 2.85 -8.77 2.88
N LYS A 90 1.65 -9.35 3.01
CA LYS A 90 0.49 -8.67 3.61
C LYS A 90 0.78 -8.30 5.07
N TYR A 91 1.42 -9.21 5.80
CA TYR A 91 1.71 -9.03 7.22
C TYR A 91 2.71 -7.90 7.44
N ASN A 92 3.77 -7.84 6.63
CA ASN A 92 4.72 -6.72 6.62
C ASN A 92 4.02 -5.39 6.34
N MET A 93 3.07 -5.40 5.42
CA MET A 93 2.32 -4.20 5.08
C MET A 93 1.45 -3.74 6.26
N ALA A 94 0.72 -4.65 6.92
CA ALA A 94 -0.12 -4.30 8.07
C ALA A 94 0.73 -3.78 9.23
N MET A 95 1.88 -4.41 9.46
CA MET A 95 2.86 -3.96 10.43
C MET A 95 3.36 -2.55 10.14
N SER A 96 3.74 -2.29 8.89
CA SER A 96 4.37 -1.03 8.48
C SER A 96 3.39 0.14 8.39
N VAL A 97 2.11 -0.14 8.16
CA VAL A 97 1.09 0.87 7.83
C VAL A 97 0.16 1.18 8.99
N PHE A 98 -0.17 0.17 9.81
CA PHE A 98 -1.13 0.30 10.91
C PHE A 98 -0.48 0.05 12.27
N VAL A 99 0.14 -1.13 12.45
CA VAL A 99 0.61 -1.54 13.78
C VAL A 99 1.73 -0.63 14.28
N LEU A 100 2.91 -0.61 13.63
CA LEU A 100 4.06 0.17 14.09
C LEU A 100 3.75 1.68 14.17
N PRO A 101 3.03 2.29 13.21
CA PRO A 101 2.67 3.70 13.30
C PRO A 101 1.73 4.03 14.47
N ALA A 102 0.91 3.10 14.97
CA ALA A 102 0.07 3.34 16.14
C ALA A 102 0.87 3.50 17.45
N PHE A 103 2.06 2.88 17.51
CA PHE A 103 3.04 3.10 18.59
C PHE A 103 3.90 4.36 18.34
N CYS A 104 3.91 4.90 17.12
CA CYS A 104 4.67 6.12 16.79
C CYS A 104 3.95 7.39 17.26
N GLY A 105 4.74 8.35 17.77
CA GLY A 105 4.26 9.68 18.17
C GLY A 105 3.51 9.71 19.50
N GLN A 106 3.58 8.65 20.30
CA GLN A 106 3.19 8.69 21.71
C GLN A 106 4.30 9.40 22.51
N LYS A 107 3.95 10.08 23.60
CA LYS A 107 4.91 10.91 24.37
C LYS A 107 5.87 10.07 25.20
N GLU A 108 5.46 8.84 25.53
CA GLU A 108 6.13 8.00 26.51
C GLU A 108 7.20 7.11 25.86
N PRO A 109 8.43 7.03 26.42
CA PRO A 109 9.53 6.25 25.84
C PRO A 109 9.24 4.75 25.66
N VAL A 110 8.31 4.20 26.45
CA VAL A 110 7.94 2.78 26.39
C VAL A 110 7.44 2.35 25.01
N PHE A 111 6.72 3.21 24.30
CA PHE A 111 6.20 2.90 22.96
C PHE A 111 7.31 2.74 21.93
N GLU A 112 8.33 3.59 22.01
CA GLU A 112 9.49 3.49 21.13
C GLU A 112 10.29 2.20 21.42
N ILE A 113 10.47 1.85 22.69
CA ILE A 113 11.18 0.63 23.10
C ILE A 113 10.44 -0.61 22.61
N VAL A 114 9.13 -0.70 22.85
CA VAL A 114 8.29 -1.82 22.40
C VAL A 114 8.31 -1.93 20.87
N SER A 115 8.20 -0.81 20.14
CA SER A 115 8.26 -0.82 18.68
C SER A 115 9.58 -1.37 18.14
N LYS A 116 10.71 -0.94 18.71
CA LYS A 116 12.04 -1.42 18.31
C LYS A 116 12.22 -2.91 18.59
N LYS A 117 11.84 -3.36 19.78
CA LYS A 117 11.89 -4.79 20.16
C LYS A 117 10.96 -5.64 19.29
N MET A 118 9.79 -5.11 18.91
CA MET A 118 8.85 -5.79 18.03
C MET A 118 9.43 -5.98 16.62
N VAL A 119 10.08 -4.94 16.06
CA VAL A 119 10.81 -5.06 14.78
C VAL A 119 11.96 -6.06 14.87
N GLN A 120 12.69 -6.08 15.98
CA GLN A 120 13.75 -7.06 16.20
C GLN A 120 13.19 -8.49 16.22
N ALA A 121 12.11 -8.74 16.98
CA ALA A 121 11.44 -10.03 17.02
C ALA A 121 10.90 -10.45 15.63
N TRP A 122 10.38 -9.50 14.86
CA TRP A 122 9.95 -9.74 13.47
C TRP A 122 11.11 -10.18 12.58
N GLN A 123 12.25 -9.49 12.66
CA GLN A 123 13.45 -9.85 11.91
C GLN A 123 14.00 -11.23 12.31
N GLU A 124 14.01 -11.56 13.61
CA GLU A 124 14.43 -12.87 14.11
C GLU A 124 13.54 -14.00 13.56
N MET A 125 12.22 -13.79 13.44
CA MET A 125 11.28 -14.81 13.00
C MET A 125 11.19 -14.96 11.47
N PHE A 126 11.27 -13.86 10.74
CA PHE A 126 10.95 -13.84 9.30
C PHE A 126 12.12 -13.41 8.41
N GLY A 127 13.26 -13.03 9.00
CA GLY A 127 14.44 -12.56 8.26
C GLY A 127 14.28 -11.18 7.62
N GLN A 128 13.15 -10.51 7.83
CA GLN A 128 12.82 -9.21 7.22
C GLN A 128 12.86 -8.10 8.26
N LYS A 129 13.69 -7.09 8.01
CA LYS A 129 13.80 -5.91 8.87
C LYS A 129 12.80 -4.85 8.44
N LEU A 130 11.77 -4.64 9.25
CA LEU A 130 10.78 -3.58 9.03
C LEU A 130 11.36 -2.21 9.42
N LYS A 131 10.85 -1.16 8.76
CA LYS A 131 11.16 0.23 9.12
C LYS A 131 10.04 0.78 9.98
N ILE A 132 10.41 1.42 11.09
CA ILE A 132 9.46 2.20 11.90
C ILE A 132 9.33 3.56 11.21
N VAL A 133 8.15 3.85 10.67
CA VAL A 133 7.82 5.12 10.01
C VAL A 133 6.54 5.68 10.61
N GLY A 134 6.46 7.01 10.71
CA GLY A 134 5.27 7.69 11.20
C GLY A 134 4.16 7.77 10.13
N PRO A 135 2.91 8.02 10.55
CA PRO A 135 1.76 8.11 9.64
C PRO A 135 1.93 9.19 8.55
N GLU A 136 2.57 10.32 8.86
CA GLU A 136 2.84 11.39 7.89
C GLU A 136 3.75 10.93 6.74
N THR A 137 4.77 10.12 7.05
CA THR A 137 5.63 9.53 6.03
C THR A 137 4.86 8.53 5.17
N ILE A 138 3.94 7.76 5.76
CA ILE A 138 3.10 6.80 5.02
C ILE A 138 2.16 7.53 4.07
N LEU A 139 1.49 8.59 4.53
CA LEU A 139 0.70 9.50 3.69
C LEU A 139 1.53 10.08 2.53
N GLY A 140 2.80 10.38 2.78
CA GLY A 140 3.78 10.74 1.74
C GLY A 140 4.03 9.61 0.74
N THR A 141 4.21 8.36 1.19
CA THR A 141 4.47 7.21 0.30
C THR A 141 3.30 6.85 -0.63
N PHE A 142 2.06 7.20 -0.27
CA PHE A 142 0.93 7.08 -1.21
C PHE A 142 1.10 7.96 -2.46
N ARG A 143 1.86 9.07 -2.36
CA ARG A 143 2.16 9.92 -3.52
C ARG A 143 3.05 9.21 -4.55
N GLU A 144 3.85 8.23 -4.12
CA GLU A 144 4.81 7.51 -4.96
C GLU A 144 4.22 6.20 -5.53
N ARG A 145 3.28 5.55 -4.84
CA ARG A 145 2.81 4.18 -5.18
C ARG A 145 1.55 4.07 -6.04
N LEU A 146 0.87 5.16 -6.37
CA LEU A 146 -0.44 5.09 -7.03
C LEU A 146 -0.40 5.31 -8.56
N CYS A 147 0.76 5.48 -9.17
CA CYS A 147 0.82 5.98 -10.55
C CYS A 147 1.55 5.06 -11.52
N TYR A 148 1.31 3.75 -11.44
CA TYR A 148 2.15 2.78 -12.15
C TYR A 148 2.27 3.04 -13.66
N VAL A 149 1.18 3.19 -14.42
CA VAL A 149 1.27 3.40 -15.88
C VAL A 149 1.83 4.78 -16.22
N THR A 150 1.26 5.87 -15.69
CA THR A 150 1.72 7.23 -16.01
C THR A 150 3.15 7.51 -15.55
N THR A 151 3.58 6.97 -14.40
CA THR A 151 4.96 7.08 -13.91
C THR A 151 5.90 6.24 -14.77
N ALA A 152 5.55 4.98 -15.07
CA ALA A 152 6.39 4.13 -15.93
C ALA A 152 6.52 4.71 -17.34
N VAL A 153 5.47 5.32 -17.88
CA VAL A 153 5.52 6.01 -19.18
C VAL A 153 6.45 7.23 -19.10
N CYS A 154 6.32 8.08 -18.08
CA CYS A 154 7.21 9.24 -17.90
C CYS A 154 8.68 8.83 -17.77
N GLN A 155 8.97 7.80 -16.96
CA GLN A 155 10.31 7.21 -16.84
C GLN A 155 10.80 6.62 -18.18
N GLY A 156 9.94 5.90 -18.89
CA GLY A 156 10.25 5.27 -20.18
C GLY A 156 10.61 6.27 -21.29
N VAL A 157 10.05 7.49 -21.23
CA VAL A 157 10.42 8.60 -22.13
C VAL A 157 11.53 9.50 -21.57
N GLY A 158 12.13 9.14 -20.43
CA GLY A 158 13.27 9.84 -19.83
C GLY A 158 12.93 11.10 -19.03
N LYS A 159 11.68 11.26 -18.58
CA LYS A 159 11.28 12.33 -17.65
C LYS A 159 11.54 11.92 -16.19
N ALA A 160 11.74 12.91 -15.33
CA ALA A 160 11.89 12.70 -13.88
C ALA A 160 10.57 12.23 -13.22
N ASP A 161 10.70 11.54 -12.08
CA ASP A 161 9.59 10.96 -11.31
C ASP A 161 8.63 11.99 -10.69
N ASP A 162 9.01 13.26 -10.70
CA ASP A 162 8.25 14.42 -10.20
C ASP A 162 8.00 15.47 -11.30
N CYS A 163 8.11 15.09 -12.59
CA CYS A 163 7.89 16.02 -13.68
C CYS A 163 6.48 16.67 -13.64
N ARG A 164 6.42 17.91 -14.13
CA ARG A 164 5.22 18.76 -14.12
C ARG A 164 4.00 18.05 -14.71
N GLU A 165 4.20 17.35 -15.81
CA GLU A 165 3.17 16.62 -16.55
C GLU A 165 2.57 15.48 -15.73
N LEU A 166 3.41 14.71 -15.02
CA LEU A 166 2.96 13.65 -14.13
C LEU A 166 2.14 14.22 -12.97
N GLY A 167 2.53 15.37 -12.44
CA GLY A 167 1.76 16.10 -11.42
C GLY A 167 0.39 16.59 -11.93
N MET A 168 0.28 16.98 -13.20
CA MET A 168 -1.01 17.34 -13.81
C MET A 168 -1.92 16.13 -14.00
N LEU A 169 -1.40 15.06 -14.59
CA LEU A 169 -2.16 13.82 -14.81
C LEU A 169 -2.66 13.20 -13.49
N ARG A 170 -1.85 13.29 -12.42
CA ARG A 170 -2.23 12.86 -11.07
C ARG A 170 -3.40 13.67 -10.52
N ARG A 171 -3.30 15.00 -10.55
CA ARG A 171 -4.39 15.88 -10.08
C ARG A 171 -5.66 15.68 -10.91
N TYR A 172 -5.53 15.56 -12.23
CA TYR A 172 -6.67 15.31 -13.10
C TYR A 172 -7.40 14.00 -12.72
N ARG A 173 -6.65 12.90 -12.56
CA ARG A 173 -7.24 11.62 -12.16
C ARG A 173 -7.84 11.64 -10.75
N ASP A 174 -7.09 12.16 -9.78
CA ASP A 174 -7.44 12.04 -8.36
C ASP A 174 -8.45 13.10 -7.90
N GLU A 175 -8.49 14.25 -8.55
CA GLU A 175 -9.37 15.35 -8.17
C GLU A 175 -10.53 15.49 -9.15
N TYR A 176 -10.26 15.58 -10.46
CA TYR A 176 -11.32 15.83 -11.45
C TYR A 176 -12.17 14.58 -11.73
N LEU A 177 -11.56 13.44 -12.11
CA LEU A 177 -12.34 12.23 -12.43
C LEU A 177 -13.12 11.68 -11.24
N VAL A 178 -12.53 11.72 -10.04
CA VAL A 178 -13.17 11.23 -8.81
C VAL A 178 -14.28 12.19 -8.36
N LYS A 179 -13.97 13.49 -8.18
CA LYS A 179 -14.90 14.41 -7.50
C LYS A 179 -15.92 15.05 -8.42
N GLU A 180 -15.53 15.40 -9.64
CA GLU A 180 -16.40 16.14 -10.57
C GLU A 180 -17.17 15.20 -11.50
N CYS A 181 -16.56 14.08 -11.92
CA CYS A 181 -17.19 13.14 -12.84
C CYS A 181 -17.79 11.90 -12.17
N HIS A 182 -17.58 11.70 -10.85
CA HIS A 182 -18.01 10.52 -10.10
C HIS A 182 -17.53 9.18 -10.70
N GLU A 183 -16.36 9.15 -11.35
CA GLU A 183 -15.78 7.96 -12.00
C GLU A 183 -14.84 7.17 -11.09
N GLU A 184 -15.21 7.05 -9.81
CA GLU A 184 -14.44 6.31 -8.79
C GLU A 184 -14.13 4.87 -9.21
N GLU A 185 -15.10 4.18 -9.84
CA GLU A 185 -14.91 2.82 -10.32
C GLU A 185 -13.88 2.71 -11.45
N LEU A 186 -13.82 3.69 -12.36
CA LEU A 186 -12.83 3.73 -13.44
C LEU A 186 -11.43 3.95 -12.88
N VAL A 187 -11.30 4.89 -11.94
CA VAL A 187 -10.03 5.19 -11.27
C VAL A 187 -9.56 4.00 -10.43
N LYS A 188 -10.46 3.34 -9.70
CA LYS A 188 -10.19 2.12 -8.93
C LYS A 188 -9.77 0.95 -9.85
N SER A 189 -10.48 0.76 -10.96
CA SER A 189 -10.14 -0.23 -11.98
C SER A 189 -8.73 0.02 -12.52
N TYR A 190 -8.43 1.27 -12.88
CA TYR A 190 -7.09 1.70 -13.31
C TYR A 190 -6.01 1.37 -12.26
N TYR A 191 -6.23 1.67 -10.98
CA TYR A 191 -5.27 1.35 -9.93
C TYR A 191 -5.00 -0.14 -9.80
N ASN A 192 -6.03 -0.99 -9.92
CA ASN A 192 -5.90 -2.44 -9.81
C ASN A 192 -5.15 -3.06 -10.99
N MET A 193 -5.41 -2.59 -12.21
CA MET A 193 -4.79 -3.13 -13.42
C MET A 193 -3.39 -2.60 -13.71
N ALA A 194 -3.08 -1.37 -13.30
CA ALA A 194 -1.87 -0.67 -13.69
C ALA A 194 -0.55 -1.41 -13.33
N PRO A 195 -0.36 -2.01 -12.14
CA PRO A 195 0.84 -2.79 -11.84
C PRO A 195 1.05 -3.97 -12.79
N THR A 196 -0.03 -4.70 -13.12
CA THR A 196 0.03 -5.87 -13.99
C THR A 196 0.40 -5.48 -15.42
N ILE A 197 -0.17 -4.37 -15.91
CA ILE A 197 0.13 -3.83 -17.24
C ILE A 197 1.59 -3.40 -17.33
N VAL A 198 2.08 -2.63 -16.36
CA VAL A 198 3.50 -2.23 -16.30
C VAL A 198 4.42 -3.44 -16.26
N ASN A 199 4.12 -4.45 -15.44
CA ASN A 199 4.91 -5.68 -15.38
C ASN A 199 4.93 -6.45 -16.70
N ARG A 200 3.82 -6.46 -17.47
CA ARG A 200 3.77 -7.08 -18.80
C ARG A 200 4.58 -6.29 -19.81
N ILE A 201 4.41 -4.97 -19.88
CA ILE A 201 5.18 -4.08 -20.77
C ILE A 201 6.68 -4.22 -20.51
N ASN A 202 7.11 -4.22 -19.24
CA ASN A 202 8.52 -4.34 -18.88
C ASN A 202 9.17 -5.68 -19.28
N ARG A 203 8.38 -6.71 -19.59
CA ARG A 203 8.90 -8.00 -20.08
C ARG A 203 9.05 -8.03 -21.60
N GLU A 204 8.46 -7.07 -22.31
CA GLU A 204 8.59 -6.95 -23.76
C GLU A 204 9.95 -6.38 -24.14
N LYS A 205 10.55 -6.92 -25.21
CA LYS A 205 11.86 -6.45 -25.71
C LYS A 205 11.82 -4.98 -26.18
N ASN A 206 10.65 -4.50 -26.58
CA ASN A 206 10.39 -3.14 -27.04
C ASN A 206 9.64 -2.28 -26.02
N ALA A 207 9.77 -2.56 -24.71
CA ALA A 207 9.11 -1.81 -23.63
C ALA A 207 9.24 -0.28 -23.76
N LYS A 208 10.43 0.21 -24.15
CA LYS A 208 10.69 1.65 -24.34
C LYS A 208 9.84 2.26 -25.45
N GLU A 209 9.68 1.56 -26.58
CA GLU A 209 8.85 2.02 -27.71
C GLU A 209 7.37 1.99 -27.33
N ILE A 210 6.94 0.99 -26.57
CA ILE A 210 5.58 0.90 -26.04
C ILE A 210 5.28 2.12 -25.15
N TYR A 211 6.18 2.46 -24.21
CA TYR A 211 6.02 3.63 -23.36
C TYR A 211 6.02 4.94 -24.17
N GLN A 212 6.89 5.07 -25.17
CA GLN A 212 6.87 6.22 -26.08
C GLN A 212 5.54 6.35 -26.82
N ASN A 213 4.97 5.24 -27.30
CA ASN A 213 3.68 5.25 -27.96
C ASN A 213 2.55 5.68 -27.01
N ILE A 214 2.52 5.13 -25.79
CA ILE A 214 1.50 5.52 -24.79
C ILE A 214 1.61 7.01 -24.47
N TRP A 215 2.84 7.53 -24.35
CA TRP A 215 3.09 8.96 -24.13
C TRP A 215 2.56 9.82 -25.27
N GLU A 216 2.98 9.53 -26.50
CA GLU A 216 2.65 10.33 -27.69
C GLU A 216 1.16 10.29 -28.03
N THR A 217 0.54 9.11 -27.87
CA THR A 217 -0.86 8.86 -28.26
C THR A 217 -1.86 9.35 -27.22
N TYR A 218 -1.56 9.21 -25.92
CA TYR A 218 -2.53 9.47 -24.85
C TYR A 218 -2.08 10.56 -23.88
N LEU A 219 -0.93 10.37 -23.21
CA LEU A 219 -0.58 11.20 -22.07
C LEU A 219 -0.19 12.63 -22.46
N ARG A 220 0.57 12.82 -23.55
CA ARG A 220 0.95 14.15 -24.01
C ARG A 220 -0.28 14.97 -24.43
N PRO A 221 -1.22 14.45 -25.24
CA PRO A 221 -2.45 15.19 -25.53
C PRO A 221 -3.32 15.44 -24.30
N CYS A 222 -3.42 14.48 -23.35
CA CYS A 222 -4.12 14.72 -22.07
C CYS A 222 -3.50 15.90 -21.30
N VAL A 223 -2.18 16.01 -21.25
CA VAL A 223 -1.50 17.15 -20.60
C VAL A 223 -1.89 18.47 -21.29
N SER A 224 -1.87 18.53 -22.62
CA SER A 224 -2.30 19.72 -23.37
C SER A 224 -3.76 20.07 -23.11
N PHE A 225 -4.66 19.09 -23.05
CA PHE A 225 -6.07 19.33 -22.71
C PHE A 225 -6.25 19.87 -21.30
N ILE A 226 -5.49 19.36 -20.32
CA ILE A 226 -5.52 19.89 -18.94
C ILE A 226 -5.02 21.34 -18.90
N GLU A 227 -3.96 21.66 -19.64
CA GLU A 227 -3.43 23.04 -19.73
C GLU A 227 -4.42 24.01 -20.39
N GLU A 228 -5.17 23.54 -21.38
CA GLU A 228 -6.19 24.31 -22.10
C GLU A 228 -7.56 24.35 -21.39
N GLY A 229 -7.72 23.66 -20.25
CA GLY A 229 -8.99 23.56 -19.53
C GLY A 229 -10.05 22.66 -20.18
N LYS A 230 -9.65 21.86 -21.18
CA LYS A 230 -10.51 20.92 -21.94
C LYS A 230 -10.67 19.60 -21.21
N MET A 231 -11.33 19.66 -20.05
CA MET A 231 -11.34 18.55 -19.10
C MET A 231 -12.15 17.34 -19.58
N GLU A 232 -13.22 17.53 -20.36
CA GLU A 232 -14.03 16.42 -20.92
C GLU A 232 -13.32 15.73 -22.09
N GLU A 233 -12.59 16.46 -22.93
CA GLU A 233 -11.76 15.87 -23.98
C GLU A 233 -10.62 15.04 -23.38
N CYS A 234 -10.01 15.53 -22.30
CA CYS A 234 -9.05 14.77 -21.52
C CYS A 234 -9.68 13.49 -20.96
N ARG A 235 -10.94 13.53 -20.53
CA ARG A 235 -11.64 12.38 -19.94
C ARG A 235 -11.83 11.29 -20.99
N GLY A 236 -12.37 11.65 -22.15
CA GLY A 236 -12.57 10.73 -23.25
C GLY A 236 -11.26 10.04 -23.66
N LEU A 237 -10.17 10.80 -23.78
CA LEU A 237 -8.87 10.24 -24.15
C LEU A 237 -8.25 9.38 -23.03
N TYR A 238 -8.38 9.80 -21.78
CA TYR A 238 -7.88 9.06 -20.62
C TYR A 238 -8.61 7.72 -20.47
N THR A 239 -9.94 7.72 -20.54
CA THR A 239 -10.78 6.50 -20.49
C THR A 239 -10.47 5.56 -21.64
N LYS A 240 -10.24 6.09 -22.84
CA LYS A 240 -9.80 5.31 -23.99
C LYS A 240 -8.44 4.65 -23.75
N MET A 241 -7.47 5.39 -23.19
CA MET A 241 -6.16 4.83 -22.83
C MET A 241 -6.32 3.65 -21.86
N VAL A 242 -7.06 3.84 -20.76
CA VAL A 242 -7.27 2.77 -19.77
C VAL A 242 -7.91 1.55 -20.41
N THR A 243 -8.97 1.74 -21.21
CA THR A 243 -9.69 0.65 -21.87
C THR A 243 -8.77 -0.13 -22.82
N ASN A 244 -8.02 0.56 -23.68
CA ASN A 244 -7.12 -0.07 -24.64
C ASN A 244 -5.99 -0.84 -23.95
N LEU A 245 -5.37 -0.26 -22.91
CA LEU A 245 -4.34 -0.95 -22.14
C LEU A 245 -4.91 -2.18 -21.41
N ARG A 246 -6.16 -2.12 -20.95
CA ARG A 246 -6.85 -3.26 -20.36
C ARG A 246 -7.01 -4.39 -21.37
N GLU A 247 -7.52 -4.10 -22.54
CA GLU A 247 -7.77 -5.07 -23.59
C GLU A 247 -6.47 -5.73 -24.05
N GLN A 248 -5.47 -4.91 -24.38
CA GLN A 248 -4.19 -5.36 -24.92
C GLN A 248 -3.39 -6.20 -23.92
N TYR A 249 -3.41 -5.83 -22.63
CA TYR A 249 -2.54 -6.46 -21.65
C TYR A 249 -3.25 -7.33 -20.64
N LEU A 250 -4.58 -7.40 -20.57
CA LEU A 250 -5.28 -8.27 -19.61
C LEU A 250 -6.20 -9.31 -20.26
N TYR A 251 -6.70 -9.09 -21.47
CA TYR A 251 -7.62 -10.01 -22.13
C TYR A 251 -6.97 -10.94 -23.16
N THR A 252 -5.79 -10.61 -23.68
CA THR A 252 -5.14 -11.37 -24.77
C THR A 252 -4.25 -12.53 -24.30
N LYS A 253 -4.80 -13.48 -23.53
CA LYS A 253 -4.22 -14.83 -23.38
C LYS A 253 -5.21 -15.85 -22.78
N LYS A 254 -6.29 -16.13 -23.52
CA LYS A 254 -7.09 -17.36 -23.35
C LYS A 254 -7.13 -18.26 -24.59
N GLU A 255 -6.45 -17.90 -25.68
CA GLU A 255 -6.54 -18.64 -26.95
C GLU A 255 -5.22 -19.25 -27.45
N GLU A 256 -4.08 -18.99 -26.80
CA GLU A 256 -2.79 -19.58 -27.22
C GLU A 256 -2.46 -20.95 -26.58
N GLU A 257 -3.24 -21.43 -25.60
CA GLU A 257 -3.03 -22.76 -24.98
C GLU A 257 -3.95 -23.87 -25.55
N ASN A 258 -4.84 -23.57 -26.50
CA ASN A 258 -5.74 -24.57 -27.11
C ASN A 258 -5.49 -24.87 -28.60
N ASN A 259 -4.49 -24.26 -29.24
CA ASN A 259 -4.12 -24.52 -30.64
C ASN A 259 -2.63 -24.91 -30.82
N GLY A 260 -2.06 -25.56 -29.81
CA GLY A 260 -0.80 -26.30 -29.95
C GLY A 260 -1.10 -27.79 -29.92
N GLN A 261 -1.30 -28.36 -31.12
CA GLN A 261 -1.42 -29.79 -31.40
C GLN A 261 -0.30 -30.63 -30.78
#